data_AF-F1CJ41-F1
#
_entry.id   AF-F1CJ41-F1
#
_cell.length_a   1.000
_cell.length_b   1.000
_cell.length_c   1.000
_cell.angle_alpha   90.00
_cell.angle_beta   90.00
_cell.angle_gamma   90.00
#
_symmetry.space_group_name_H-M   'P 1'
#
loop_
_entity.id
_entity.type
_entity.pdbx_description
1 polymer ?
#
loop_
_entity_poly.entity_id
_entity_poly.type
_entity_poly.pdbx_seq_one_letter_code
_entity_poly.pdbx_strand_id
1 'polypeptide(L)'
;MIRKNSRRLLKLTLYAGLMLGGLVMMRLMLASYPLQDPDIDWGNIGGGLGMPRAPETLRRERDAEGSDKTKKDWHNYSLIAEESKRQGPGEHGAAFYLPPGKEKLKDELYKVNGFNALVSDYIALR
;
A
#
# COMPACT_ATOMS: atom_id res chain seq x y z
N MET A 1 -44.05 -11.73 -36.59
CA MET A 1 -44.38 -12.16 -35.22
C MET A 1 -43.11 -12.74 -34.57
N ILE A 2 -42.39 -11.95 -33.75
CA ILE A 2 -41.06 -12.32 -33.23
C ILE A 2 -41.22 -13.29 -32.04
N ARG A 3 -40.70 -14.52 -32.16
CA ARG A 3 -40.72 -15.53 -31.09
C ARG A 3 -40.10 -14.97 -29.80
N LYS A 4 -40.69 -15.26 -28.64
CA LYS A 4 -40.30 -14.72 -27.32
C LYS A 4 -38.78 -14.83 -27.04
N ASN A 5 -38.12 -15.86 -27.55
CA ASN A 5 -36.68 -16.08 -27.37
C ASN A 5 -35.81 -15.13 -28.21
N SER A 6 -36.28 -14.69 -29.37
CA SER A 6 -35.56 -13.71 -30.21
C SER A 6 -35.52 -12.32 -29.59
N ARG A 7 -36.51 -11.95 -28.75
CA ARG A 7 -36.45 -10.71 -27.96
C ARG A 7 -35.40 -10.79 -26.85
N ARG A 8 -35.18 -11.98 -26.27
CA ARG A 8 -34.10 -12.21 -25.29
C ARG A 8 -32.73 -12.17 -25.97
N LEU A 9 -32.61 -12.82 -27.13
CA LEU A 9 -31.39 -12.78 -27.95
C LEU A 9 -30.99 -11.35 -28.32
N LEU A 10 -31.95 -10.54 -28.80
CA LEU A 10 -31.70 -9.15 -29.18
C LEU A 10 -31.21 -8.28 -28.01
N LYS A 11 -31.77 -8.52 -26.81
CA LYS A 11 -31.32 -7.83 -25.58
C LYS A 11 -29.89 -8.27 -25.20
N LEU A 12 -29.60 -9.56 -25.29
CA LEU A 12 -28.27 -10.09 -24.97
C LEU A 12 -27.20 -9.57 -25.95
N THR A 13 -27.51 -9.50 -27.25
CA THR A 13 -26.59 -8.91 -28.23
C THR A 13 -26.36 -7.43 -27.99
N LEU A 14 -27.40 -6.69 -27.56
CA LEU A 14 -27.27 -5.27 -27.18
C LEU A 14 -26.38 -5.10 -25.95
N TYR A 15 -26.60 -5.90 -24.89
CA TYR A 15 -25.78 -5.84 -23.68
C TYR A 15 -24.33 -6.26 -23.94
N ALA A 16 -24.11 -7.28 -24.77
CA ALA A 16 -22.77 -7.70 -25.16
C ALA A 16 -22.02 -6.60 -25.93
N GLY A 17 -22.71 -5.91 -26.86
CA GLY A 17 -22.14 -4.76 -27.57
C GLY A 17 -21.80 -3.60 -26.63
N LEU A 18 -22.67 -3.31 -25.66
CA LEU A 18 -22.44 -2.24 -24.69
C LEU A 18 -21.26 -2.55 -23.75
N MET A 19 -21.14 -3.81 -23.30
CA MET A 19 -20.00 -4.26 -22.49
C MET A 19 -18.68 -4.22 -23.27
N LEU A 20 -18.66 -4.72 -24.51
CA LEU A 20 -17.47 -4.66 -25.37
C LEU A 20 -17.09 -3.22 -25.70
N GLY A 21 -18.06 -2.36 -26.01
CA GLY A 21 -17.85 -0.94 -26.25
C GLY A 21 -17.29 -0.23 -25.00
N GLY A 22 -17.82 -0.54 -23.82
CA GLY A 22 -17.32 -0.01 -22.54
C GLY A 22 -15.87 -0.42 -22.25
N LEU A 23 -15.51 -1.67 -22.54
CA LEU A 23 -14.13 -2.17 -22.41
C LEU A 23 -13.16 -1.47 -23.36
N VAL A 24 -13.57 -1.25 -24.61
CA VAL A 24 -12.77 -0.50 -25.60
C VAL A 24 -12.63 0.96 -25.18
N MET A 25 -13.73 1.59 -24.74
CA MET A 25 -13.72 2.96 -24.21
C MET A 25 -12.77 3.08 -23.00
N MET A 26 -12.84 2.15 -22.05
CA MET A 26 -11.95 2.13 -20.88
C MET A 26 -10.48 1.95 -21.26
N ARG A 27 -10.17 1.11 -22.25
CA ARG A 27 -8.82 0.97 -22.79
C ARG A 27 -8.33 2.24 -23.47
N LEU A 28 -9.19 2.91 -24.25
CA LEU A 28 -8.84 4.18 -24.90
C LEU A 28 -8.64 5.29 -23.87
N MET A 29 -9.45 5.35 -22.81
CA MET A 29 -9.26 6.26 -21.69
C MET A 29 -7.90 5.98 -21.01
N LEU A 30 -7.64 4.75 -20.58
CA LEU A 30 -6.37 4.36 -19.95
C LEU A 30 -5.14 4.57 -20.84
N ALA A 31 -5.28 4.52 -22.17
CA ALA A 31 -4.18 4.78 -23.10
C ALA A 31 -3.96 6.28 -23.37
N SER A 32 -4.99 7.11 -23.20
CA SER A 32 -4.91 8.57 -23.35
C SER A 32 -4.54 9.29 -22.05
N TYR A 33 -4.64 8.60 -20.91
CA TYR A 33 -3.91 8.94 -19.69
C TYR A 33 -2.61 8.14 -19.68
N PRO A 34 -1.49 8.65 -20.23
CA PRO A 34 -0.21 8.02 -19.93
C PRO A 34 -0.13 7.90 -18.41
N LEU A 35 0.15 6.69 -17.91
CA LEU A 35 0.86 6.58 -16.64
C LEU A 35 2.19 7.27 -16.92
N GLN A 36 2.17 8.59 -16.80
CA GLN A 36 3.36 9.41 -16.76
C GLN A 36 4.05 8.86 -15.53
N ASP A 37 5.02 7.97 -15.72
CA ASP A 37 6.07 7.81 -14.73
C ASP A 37 6.54 9.23 -14.51
N PRO A 38 6.28 9.80 -13.33
CA PRO A 38 6.84 11.08 -13.07
C PRO A 38 8.30 10.73 -12.84
N ASP A 39 9.11 10.90 -13.89
CA ASP A 39 10.50 11.31 -13.69
C ASP A 39 10.40 12.61 -12.89
N ILE A 40 10.20 12.47 -11.57
CA ILE A 40 10.06 13.57 -10.65
C ILE A 40 11.44 14.22 -10.64
N ASP A 41 11.59 15.26 -11.45
CA ASP A 41 12.64 16.25 -11.27
C ASP A 41 12.31 17.03 -9.98
N TRP A 42 12.78 16.48 -8.86
CA TRP A 42 12.70 17.11 -7.54
C TRP A 42 13.39 18.50 -7.51
N GLY A 43 14.15 18.87 -8.54
CA GLY A 43 14.73 20.20 -8.70
C GLY A 43 13.75 21.27 -9.21
N ASN A 44 12.64 20.88 -9.84
CA ASN A 44 11.76 21.80 -10.57
C ASN A 44 10.26 21.73 -10.19
N ILE A 45 9.84 20.85 -9.27
CA ILE A 45 8.49 20.92 -8.67
C ILE A 45 8.45 22.01 -7.58
N GLY A 46 8.64 23.25 -8.01
CA GLY A 46 8.36 24.46 -7.24
C GLY A 46 6.96 24.98 -7.52
N GLY A 47 5.92 24.17 -7.28
CA GLY A 47 4.57 24.57 -7.66
C GLY A 47 3.46 23.60 -7.27
N GLY A 48 3.44 23.15 -6.01
CA GLY A 48 2.18 22.75 -5.41
C GLY A 48 1.21 23.94 -5.51
N LEU A 49 0.13 23.76 -6.27
CA LEU A 49 -0.96 24.73 -6.39
C LEU A 49 -1.38 25.17 -4.98
N GLY A 50 -1.01 26.40 -4.60
CA GLY A 50 -1.57 27.09 -3.43
C GLY A 50 -0.73 27.15 -2.14
N MET A 51 0.50 26.63 -2.08
CA MET A 51 1.35 26.82 -0.89
C MET A 51 2.11 28.17 -0.95
N PRO A 52 2.07 29.02 0.10
CA PRO A 52 2.89 30.22 0.16
C PRO A 52 4.38 29.86 0.04
N ARG A 53 5.09 30.50 -0.89
CA ARG A 53 6.55 30.38 -0.97
C ARG A 53 7.17 31.05 0.25
N ALA A 54 8.05 30.35 0.95
CA ALA A 54 8.83 30.93 2.03
C ALA A 54 9.67 32.13 1.50
N PRO A 55 9.81 33.22 2.27
CA PRO A 55 10.58 34.40 1.86
C PRO A 55 12.04 34.04 1.55
N GLU A 56 12.62 34.69 0.54
CA GLU A 56 13.96 34.38 0.00
C GLU A 56 15.08 34.40 1.05
N THR A 57 14.92 35.21 2.09
CA THR A 57 15.87 35.31 3.21
C THR A 57 16.06 33.97 3.92
N LEU A 58 14.98 33.23 4.17
CA LEU A 58 15.02 31.92 4.84
C LEU A 58 15.62 30.82 3.95
N ARG A 59 15.52 30.99 2.62
CA ARG A 59 16.09 30.03 1.65
C ARG A 59 17.60 30.15 1.59
N ARG A 60 18.09 31.40 1.60
CA ARG A 60 19.52 31.71 1.55
C ARG A 60 20.27 31.25 2.80
N GLU A 61 19.65 31.33 3.97
CA GLU A 61 20.22 30.78 5.22
C GLU A 61 20.31 29.24 5.16
N ARG A 62 19.25 28.55 4.71
CA ARG A 62 19.23 27.09 4.56
C ARG A 62 20.28 26.55 3.57
N ASP A 63 20.52 27.28 2.49
CA ASP A 63 21.50 26.90 1.48
C ASP A 63 22.94 27.28 1.87
N ALA A 64 23.13 28.28 2.74
CA ALA A 64 24.42 28.72 3.28
C ALA A 64 24.90 27.86 4.46
N GLU A 65 23.99 27.29 5.23
CA GLU A 65 24.29 26.30 6.26
C GLU A 65 24.52 24.94 5.59
N GLY A 66 25.73 24.79 5.06
CA GLY A 66 26.22 23.69 4.22
C GLY A 66 25.81 22.29 4.70
N SER A 67 24.64 21.86 4.26
CA SER A 67 24.47 20.80 3.25
C SER A 67 25.60 19.77 3.14
N ASP A 68 25.79 18.96 4.19
CA ASP A 68 26.15 17.57 3.95
C ASP A 68 24.92 16.89 3.31
N LYS A 69 24.74 17.11 2.01
CA LYS A 69 23.69 16.49 1.17
C LYS A 69 24.05 15.06 0.80
N THR A 70 25.03 14.44 1.45
CA THR A 70 25.31 13.03 1.23
C THR A 70 24.16 12.21 1.81
N LYS A 71 23.59 11.32 0.98
CA LYS A 71 22.59 10.37 1.47
C LYS A 71 23.29 9.47 2.48
N LYS A 72 22.78 9.44 3.70
CA LYS A 72 23.26 8.53 4.73
C LYS A 72 22.54 7.19 4.60
N ASP A 73 23.32 6.11 4.51
CA ASP A 73 22.79 4.77 4.72
C ASP A 73 22.59 4.54 6.23
N TRP A 74 21.36 4.20 6.62
CA TRP A 74 20.97 3.92 8.00
C TRP A 74 20.79 2.41 8.26
N HIS A 75 21.05 1.55 7.28
CA HIS A 75 20.95 0.11 7.45
C HIS A 75 22.02 -0.40 8.41
N ASN A 76 21.58 -1.15 9.42
CA ASN A 76 22.44 -1.94 10.27
C ASN A 76 22.48 -3.38 9.74
N TYR A 77 23.41 -3.68 8.84
CA TYR A 77 23.48 -4.98 8.18
C TYR A 77 23.80 -6.14 9.14
N SER A 78 24.53 -5.89 10.23
CA SER A 78 24.76 -6.93 11.25
C SER A 78 23.47 -7.28 11.97
N LEU A 79 22.66 -6.27 12.35
CA LEU A 79 21.35 -6.51 12.96
C LEU A 79 20.43 -7.26 11.99
N ILE A 80 20.39 -6.88 10.71
CA ILE A 80 19.59 -7.57 9.70
C ILE A 80 20.03 -9.05 9.57
N ALA A 81 21.34 -9.30 9.54
CA ALA A 81 21.88 -10.65 9.46
C ALA A 81 21.61 -11.50 10.70
N GLU A 82 21.55 -10.89 11.88
CA GLU A 82 21.19 -11.55 13.14
C GLU A 82 19.69 -11.85 13.21
N GLU A 83 18.84 -10.86 12.91
CA GLU A 83 17.37 -11.01 12.84
C GLU A 83 16.95 -12.07 11.82
N SER A 84 17.59 -12.10 10.64
CA SER A 84 17.26 -13.10 9.60
C SER A 84 17.50 -14.55 9.99
N LYS A 85 18.28 -14.81 11.05
CA LYS A 85 18.58 -16.16 11.55
C LYS A 85 17.68 -16.57 12.71
N ARG A 86 16.90 -15.64 13.28
CA ARG A 86 16.01 -15.92 14.41
C ARG A 86 14.92 -16.91 14.00
N GLN A 87 14.51 -17.74 14.94
CA GLN A 87 13.46 -18.72 14.75
C GLN A 87 12.59 -18.76 16.00
N GLY A 88 11.28 -18.88 15.81
CA GLY A 88 10.34 -18.90 16.92
C GLY A 88 8.94 -18.45 16.49
N PRO A 89 7.99 -18.44 17.44
CA PRO A 89 6.65 -17.91 17.23
C PRO A 89 6.67 -16.47 16.72
N GLY A 90 6.05 -16.21 15.57
CA GLY A 90 5.92 -14.85 15.02
C GLY A 90 7.15 -14.29 14.32
N GLU A 91 8.30 -14.99 14.37
CA GLU A 91 9.53 -14.54 13.71
C GLU A 91 9.34 -14.37 12.20
N HIS A 92 9.99 -13.35 11.65
CA HIS A 92 9.83 -12.92 10.25
C HIS A 92 8.39 -12.58 9.83
N GLY A 93 7.49 -12.32 10.79
CA GLY A 93 6.08 -12.04 10.52
C GLY A 93 5.26 -13.29 10.17
N ALA A 94 5.76 -14.49 10.46
CA ALA A 94 5.01 -15.72 10.26
C ALA A 94 3.80 -15.80 11.20
N ALA A 95 2.68 -16.34 10.71
CA ALA A 95 1.50 -16.55 11.55
C ALA A 95 1.79 -17.60 12.64
N PHE A 96 1.39 -17.29 13.87
CA PHE A 96 1.45 -18.24 14.99
C PHE A 96 0.06 -18.72 15.38
N TYR A 97 -0.10 -20.04 15.48
CA TYR A 97 -1.34 -20.69 15.89
C TYR A 97 -1.20 -21.23 17.30
N LEU A 98 -2.19 -20.94 18.15
CA LEU A 98 -2.21 -21.42 19.52
C LEU A 98 -2.32 -22.96 19.56
N PRO A 99 -1.65 -23.63 20.51
CA PRO A 99 -1.90 -25.03 20.81
C PRO A 99 -3.37 -25.26 21.19
N PRO A 100 -3.91 -26.46 20.93
CA PRO A 100 -5.30 -26.78 21.26
C PRO A 100 -5.55 -26.66 22.78
N GLY A 101 -6.78 -26.28 23.15
CA GLY A 101 -7.22 -26.18 24.55
C GLY A 101 -7.01 -24.82 25.20
N LYS A 102 -6.59 -23.80 24.43
CA LYS A 102 -6.37 -22.43 24.89
C LYS A 102 -7.45 -21.43 24.45
N GLU A 103 -8.55 -21.93 23.89
CA GLU A 103 -9.59 -21.11 23.27
C GLU A 103 -10.29 -20.20 24.28
N LYS A 104 -10.58 -20.71 25.49
CA LYS A 104 -11.21 -19.92 26.57
C LYS A 104 -10.35 -18.73 27.00
N LEU A 105 -9.07 -18.98 27.30
CA LEU A 105 -8.14 -17.95 27.73
C LEU A 105 -7.89 -16.92 26.62
N LYS A 106 -7.80 -17.38 25.36
CA LYS A 106 -7.73 -16.52 24.18
C LYS A 106 -8.93 -15.58 24.11
N ASP A 107 -10.15 -16.09 24.28
CA ASP A 107 -11.37 -15.27 24.23
C ASP A 107 -11.47 -14.27 25.39
N GLU A 108 -11.07 -14.67 26.60
CA GLU A 108 -11.01 -13.79 27.79
C GLU A 108 -10.04 -12.64 27.57
N LEU A 109 -8.82 -12.94 27.13
CA LEU A 109 -7.79 -11.93 26.88
C LEU A 109 -8.12 -11.03 25.68
N TYR A 110 -8.82 -11.57 24.67
CA TYR A 110 -9.28 -10.76 23.54
C TYR A 110 -10.30 -9.71 23.97
N LYS A 111 -11.23 -10.05 24.85
CA LYS A 111 -12.25 -9.10 25.33
C LYS A 111 -11.65 -7.90 26.06
N VAL A 112 -10.55 -8.09 26.77
CA VAL A 112 -9.88 -7.03 27.54
C VAL A 112 -9.03 -6.15 26.63
N ASN A 113 -8.29 -6.75 25.70
CA ASN A 113 -7.26 -6.04 24.93
C ASN A 113 -7.71 -5.59 23.54
N GLY A 114 -8.75 -6.22 22.97
CA GLY A 114 -9.17 -6.01 21.59
C GLY A 114 -8.34 -6.74 20.54
N PHE A 115 -7.34 -7.52 20.98
CA PHE A 115 -6.50 -8.38 20.14
C PHE A 115 -6.14 -9.68 20.88
N ASN A 116 -5.56 -10.65 20.18
CA ASN A 116 -5.17 -11.93 20.78
C ASN A 116 -3.90 -11.79 21.64
N ALA A 117 -4.05 -11.25 22.86
CA ALA A 117 -2.94 -11.04 23.77
C ALA A 117 -2.28 -12.36 24.19
N LEU A 118 -3.02 -13.48 24.21
CA LEU A 118 -2.42 -14.78 24.47
C LEU A 118 -1.38 -15.15 23.40
N VAL A 119 -1.65 -14.90 22.12
CA VAL A 119 -0.65 -15.06 21.06
C VAL A 119 0.52 -14.09 21.23
N SER A 120 0.24 -12.84 21.64
CA SER A 120 1.29 -11.87 21.93
C SER A 120 2.26 -12.36 23.00
N ASP A 121 1.78 -13.04 24.04
CA ASP A 121 2.62 -13.61 25.11
C ASP A 121 3.57 -14.72 24.60
N TYR A 122 3.25 -15.36 23.47
CA TYR A 122 4.11 -16.35 22.83
C TYR A 122 5.19 -15.73 21.94
N ILE A 123 5.01 -14.49 21.49
CA ILE A 123 5.92 -13.80 20.57
C ILE A 123 7.00 -13.08 21.38
N ALA A 124 8.25 -13.19 20.95
CA ALA A 124 9.36 -12.52 21.62
C ALA A 124 9.30 -10.99 21.42
N LEU A 125 9.66 -10.22 22.46
CA LEU A 125 9.70 -8.74 22.42
C LEU A 125 11.05 -8.16 21.97
N ARG A 126 11.97 -9.00 21.51
CA ARG A 126 13.39 -8.63 21.29
C ARG A 126 13.65 -7.96 19.96
#